data_AF-A0A7C4UJX1-F1
#
_entry.id   AF-A0A7C4UJX1-F1
#
_cell.length_a   1.000
_cell.length_b   1.000
_cell.length_c   1.000
_cell.angle_alpha   90.00
_cell.angle_beta   90.00
_cell.angle_gamma   90.00
#
_symmetry.space_group_name_H-M   'P 1'
#
loop_
_entity.id
_entity.type
_entity.pdbx_description
1 polymer ?
#
loop_
_entity_poly.entity_id
_entity_poly.type
_entity_poly.pdbx_seq_one_letter_code
_entity_poly.pdbx_strand_id
1 'polypeptide(L)'
;MKIARIIFYIEVLLSGYAAMMDLINPADFVAQYTPQKVNGIPLEIIRWYGVQLVPLVYLEFTALWNKRDDRLAWVLGAFLIGDLLQIFLTANFMLANPASRWTFGFIFSLVVVVILAITRIYWLSQYRRQSPENR
;
A
#
# COMPACT_ATOMS: atom_id res chain seq x y z
N MET A 1 0.86 5.28 -19.57
CA MET A 1 -0.17 5.80 -18.64
C MET A 1 -1.36 4.87 -18.42
N LYS A 2 -2.03 4.33 -19.47
CA LYS A 2 -3.23 3.47 -19.30
C LYS A 2 -3.00 2.23 -18.43
N ILE A 3 -1.92 1.47 -18.66
CA ILE A 3 -1.60 0.26 -17.89
C ILE A 3 -1.38 0.59 -16.40
N ALA A 4 -0.61 1.64 -16.10
CA ALA A 4 -0.40 2.09 -14.72
C ALA A 4 -1.72 2.47 -14.01
N ARG A 5 -2.64 3.14 -14.71
CA ARG A 5 -3.97 3.43 -14.16
C ARG A 5 -4.78 2.15 -13.87
N ILE A 6 -4.68 1.12 -14.70
CA ILE A 6 -5.30 -0.18 -14.42
C ILE A 6 -4.72 -0.78 -13.14
N ILE A 7 -3.40 -0.72 -12.98
CA ILE A 7 -2.71 -1.18 -11.77
C ILE A 7 -3.22 -0.42 -10.53
N PHE A 8 -3.38 0.90 -10.61
CA PHE A 8 -3.92 1.70 -9.50
C PHE A 8 -5.40 1.40 -9.20
N TYR A 9 -6.22 1.06 -10.20
CA TYR A 9 -7.57 0.54 -9.92
C TYR A 9 -7.54 -0.81 -9.18
N ILE A 10 -6.59 -1.68 -9.52
CA ILE A 10 -6.38 -2.95 -8.78
C ILE A 10 -5.90 -2.66 -7.36
N GLU A 11 -5.00 -1.69 -7.18
CA GLU A 11 -4.56 -1.20 -5.87
C GLU A 11 -5.74 -0.76 -5.01
N VAL A 12 -6.65 0.07 -5.53
CA VAL A 12 -7.86 0.48 -4.81
C VAL A 12 -8.66 -0.72 -4.29
N LEU A 13 -8.80 -1.79 -5.10
CA LEU A 13 -9.51 -3.00 -4.69
C LEU A 13 -8.76 -3.76 -3.59
N LEU A 14 -7.44 -3.95 -3.74
CA LEU A 14 -6.61 -4.67 -2.78
C LEU A 14 -6.50 -3.93 -1.45
N SER A 15 -6.24 -2.62 -1.49
CA SER A 15 -6.16 -1.75 -0.33
C SER A 15 -7.52 -1.58 0.34
N GLY A 16 -8.61 -1.52 -0.44
CA GLY A 16 -9.97 -1.54 0.09
C GLY A 16 -10.29 -2.84 0.82
N TYR A 17 -9.91 -3.99 0.25
CA TYR A 17 -10.03 -5.29 0.92
C TYR A 17 -9.21 -5.34 2.21
N ALA A 18 -7.94 -4.91 2.17
CA ALA A 18 -7.09 -4.86 3.36
C ALA A 18 -7.68 -3.98 4.46
N ALA A 19 -8.14 -2.76 4.12
CA ALA A 19 -8.78 -1.86 5.06
C ALA A 19 -10.02 -2.49 5.71
N MET A 20 -10.86 -3.15 4.92
CA MET A 20 -12.05 -3.84 5.44
C MET A 20 -11.70 -4.99 6.38
N MET A 21 -10.67 -5.78 6.03
CA MET A 21 -10.21 -6.89 6.86
C MET A 21 -9.58 -6.39 8.17
N ASP A 22 -8.76 -5.33 8.12
CA ASP A 22 -8.20 -4.69 9.31
C ASP A 22 -9.31 -4.15 10.24
N LEU A 23 -10.42 -3.67 9.70
CA LEU A 23 -11.52 -3.13 10.49
C LEU A 23 -12.45 -4.20 11.08
N ILE A 24 -12.77 -5.24 10.31
CA ILE A 24 -13.81 -6.20 10.69
C ILE A 24 -13.17 -7.42 11.37
N ASN A 25 -12.09 -7.94 10.81
CA ASN A 25 -11.45 -9.16 11.27
C ASN A 25 -9.91 -9.08 11.23
N PRO A 26 -9.31 -8.17 12.03
CA PRO A 26 -7.87 -7.95 12.01
C PRO A 26 -7.08 -9.17 12.48
N ALA A 27 -7.63 -9.99 13.38
CA ALA A 27 -6.91 -11.12 13.95
C ALA A 27 -6.63 -12.19 12.88
N ASP A 28 -7.67 -12.57 12.13
CA ASP A 28 -7.54 -13.57 11.07
C ASP A 28 -6.77 -13.01 9.87
N PHE A 29 -6.89 -11.71 9.61
CA PHE A 29 -6.11 -11.07 8.55
C PHE A 29 -4.63 -11.06 8.87
N VAL A 30 -4.24 -10.67 10.09
CA VAL A 30 -2.85 -10.64 10.54
C VAL A 30 -2.22 -12.03 10.58
N ALA A 31 -3.01 -13.07 10.89
CA ALA A 31 -2.57 -14.45 10.85
C ALA A 31 -2.10 -14.92 9.45
N GLN A 32 -2.49 -14.20 8.38
CA GLN A 32 -2.00 -14.47 7.03
C GLN A 32 -0.55 -13.98 6.82
N TYR A 33 -0.07 -13.08 7.68
CA TYR A 33 1.25 -12.45 7.60
C TYR A 33 2.24 -13.04 8.61
N THR A 34 1.78 -13.45 9.80
CA THR A 34 2.64 -14.02 10.85
C THR A 34 2.02 -15.28 11.46
N PRO A 35 2.83 -16.32 11.77
CA PRO A 35 2.35 -17.47 12.53
C PRO A 35 2.12 -17.16 14.02
N GLN A 36 2.55 -15.98 14.48
CA GLN A 36 2.43 -15.56 15.87
C GLN A 36 1.02 -15.01 16.11
N LYS A 37 0.41 -15.42 17.23
CA LYS A 37 -0.88 -14.89 17.63
C LYS A 37 -0.72 -13.45 18.11
N VAL A 38 -1.34 -12.50 17.40
CA VAL A 38 -1.33 -11.07 17.73
C VAL A 38 -2.59 -10.70 18.50
N ASN A 39 -2.45 -10.18 19.72
CA ASN A 39 -3.56 -9.85 20.62
C ASN A 39 -3.34 -8.48 21.28
N GLY A 40 -4.42 -7.88 21.81
CA GLY A 40 -4.34 -6.66 22.61
C GLY A 40 -3.97 -5.42 21.80
N ILE A 41 -3.13 -4.54 22.37
CA ILE A 41 -2.77 -3.23 21.78
C ILE A 41 -2.25 -3.34 20.33
N PRO A 42 -1.33 -4.28 19.98
CA PRO A 42 -0.90 -4.45 18.59
C PRO A 42 -2.04 -4.68 17.59
N LEU A 43 -3.09 -5.41 18.00
CA LEU A 43 -4.24 -5.67 17.14
C LEU A 43 -5.08 -4.40 16.93
N GLU A 44 -5.22 -3.58 17.96
CA GLU A 44 -5.91 -2.29 17.85
C GLU A 44 -5.13 -1.28 16.99
N ILE A 45 -3.80 -1.31 17.02
CA ILE A 45 -2.97 -0.50 16.11
C ILE A 45 -3.24 -0.89 14.65
N ILE A 46 -3.44 -2.18 14.38
CA ILE A 46 -3.75 -2.68 13.03
C ILE A 46 -5.16 -2.23 12.61
N ARG A 47 -6.15 -2.27 13.51
CA ARG A 47 -7.47 -1.66 13.24
C ARG A 47 -7.35 -0.17 12.92
N TRP A 48 -6.55 0.57 13.67
CA TRP A 48 -6.33 2.01 13.43
C TRP A 48 -5.67 2.28 12.09
N TYR A 49 -4.74 1.42 11.66
CA TYR A 49 -4.18 1.47 10.32
C TYR A 49 -5.28 1.29 9.25
N GLY A 50 -6.18 0.31 9.43
CA GLY A 50 -7.36 0.13 8.59
C GLY A 50 -8.24 1.39 8.51
N VAL A 51 -8.50 2.06 9.63
CA VAL A 51 -9.26 3.33 9.67
C VAL A 51 -8.60 4.41 8.81
N GLN A 52 -7.28 4.54 8.86
CA GLN A 52 -6.53 5.52 8.06
C GLN A 52 -6.43 5.13 6.58
N LEU A 53 -6.45 3.83 6.27
CA LEU A 53 -6.38 3.33 4.91
C LEU A 53 -7.67 3.63 4.12
N VAL A 54 -8.84 3.55 4.75
CA VAL A 54 -10.14 3.86 4.12
C VAL A 54 -10.16 5.23 3.40
N PRO A 55 -9.87 6.38 4.06
CA PRO A 55 -9.88 7.66 3.38
C PRO A 55 -8.80 7.77 2.30
N LEU A 56 -7.63 7.14 2.47
CA LEU A 56 -6.57 7.14 1.44
C LEU A 56 -7.01 6.40 0.17
N VAL A 57 -7.62 5.23 0.31
CA VAL A 57 -8.18 4.45 -0.81
C VAL A 57 -9.30 5.23 -1.50
N TYR A 58 -10.15 5.91 -0.73
CA TYR A 58 -11.19 6.77 -1.29
C TYR A 58 -10.60 7.95 -2.08
N LEU A 59 -9.56 8.62 -1.57
CA LEU A 59 -8.88 9.71 -2.28
C LEU A 59 -8.22 9.23 -3.58
N GLU A 60 -7.59 8.06 -3.58
CA GLU A 60 -7.02 7.46 -4.79
C GLU A 60 -8.11 7.13 -5.81
N PHE A 61 -9.16 6.43 -5.39
CA PHE A 61 -10.28 6.06 -6.23
C PHE A 61 -10.91 7.30 -6.89
N THR A 62 -11.19 8.34 -6.11
CA THR A 62 -11.81 9.56 -6.63
C THR A 62 -10.88 10.33 -7.58
N ALA A 63 -9.57 10.32 -7.35
CA ALA A 63 -8.60 10.91 -8.27
C ALA A 63 -8.54 10.13 -9.60
N LEU A 64 -8.52 8.80 -9.55
CA LEU A 64 -8.55 7.92 -10.72
C LEU A 64 -9.85 8.07 -11.53
N TRP A 65 -10.99 8.02 -10.84
CA TRP A 65 -12.33 8.08 -11.43
C TRP A 65 -12.56 9.39 -12.16
N ASN A 66 -12.23 10.51 -11.50
CA ASN A 66 -12.38 11.84 -12.08
C ASN A 66 -11.23 12.22 -13.03
N LYS A 67 -10.28 11.30 -13.27
CA LYS A 67 -9.09 11.50 -14.13
C LYS A 67 -8.27 12.74 -13.74
N ARG A 68 -8.22 13.07 -12.45
CA ARG A 68 -7.50 14.24 -11.91
C ARG A 68 -6.04 13.88 -11.62
N ASP A 69 -5.19 14.02 -12.64
CA ASP A 69 -3.78 13.64 -12.56
C ASP A 69 -2.98 14.47 -11.53
N ASP A 70 -3.37 15.72 -11.30
CA ASP A 70 -2.84 16.59 -10.24
C ASP A 70 -3.01 15.97 -8.85
N ARG A 71 -4.24 15.56 -8.52
CA ARG A 71 -4.56 14.93 -7.24
C ARG A 71 -3.98 13.54 -7.13
N LEU A 72 -4.04 12.78 -8.22
CA LEU A 72 -3.47 11.44 -8.28
C LEU A 72 -1.97 11.48 -8.01
N ALA A 73 -1.24 12.45 -8.54
CA ALA A 73 0.19 12.60 -8.28
C ALA A 73 0.51 12.78 -6.79
N TRP A 74 -0.29 13.56 -6.06
CA TRP A 74 -0.13 13.75 -4.61
C TRP A 74 -0.41 12.45 -3.83
N VAL A 75 -1.51 11.77 -4.16
CA VAL A 75 -1.90 10.52 -3.51
C VAL A 75 -0.85 9.43 -3.75
N LEU A 76 -0.44 9.23 -5.02
CA LEU A 76 0.61 8.27 -5.36
C LEU A 76 1.96 8.64 -4.75
N GLY A 77 2.25 9.93 -4.59
CA GLY A 77 3.44 10.39 -3.88
C GLY A 77 3.45 9.97 -2.41
N ALA A 78 2.31 10.12 -1.72
CA ALA A 78 2.16 9.68 -0.33
C ALA A 78 2.26 8.15 -0.20
N PHE A 79 1.59 7.40 -1.08
CA PHE A 79 1.71 5.94 -1.11
C PHE A 79 3.12 5.47 -1.41
N LEU A 80 3.85 6.15 -2.31
CA LEU A 80 5.24 5.80 -2.59
C LEU A 80 6.15 5.93 -1.35
N ILE A 81 5.94 6.97 -0.54
CA ILE A 81 6.66 7.09 0.74
C ILE A 81 6.32 5.90 1.64
N GLY A 82 5.04 5.52 1.71
CA GLY A 82 4.58 4.34 2.43
C GLY A 82 5.24 3.04 1.96
N ASP A 83 5.32 2.81 0.64
CA ASP A 83 5.96 1.61 0.09
C ASP A 83 7.43 1.54 0.50
N LEU A 84 8.17 2.64 0.37
CA LEU A 84 9.59 2.70 0.67
C LEU A 84 9.84 2.42 2.16
N LEU A 85 9.00 2.98 3.03
CA LEU A 85 9.05 2.68 4.46
C LEU A 85 8.73 1.22 4.74
N GLN A 86 7.68 0.66 4.12
CA GLN A 86 7.29 -0.73 4.32
C GLN A 86 8.36 -1.70 3.85
N ILE A 87 8.96 -1.46 2.68
CA ILE A 87 10.09 -2.25 2.15
C ILE A 87 11.29 -2.15 3.09
N PHE A 88 11.66 -0.94 3.50
CA PHE A 88 12.81 -0.71 4.38
C PHE A 88 12.63 -1.37 5.77
N LEU A 89 11.48 -1.19 6.41
CA LEU A 89 11.19 -1.79 7.72
C LEU A 89 11.12 -3.32 7.62
N THR A 90 10.54 -3.84 6.54
CA THR A 90 10.50 -5.28 6.25
C THR A 90 11.91 -5.85 6.10
N ALA A 91 12.76 -5.20 5.29
CA ALA A 91 14.13 -5.64 5.08
C ALA A 91 14.92 -5.67 6.40
N ASN A 92 14.82 -4.61 7.21
CA ASN A 92 15.48 -4.56 8.52
C ASN A 92 14.97 -5.63 9.48
N PHE A 93 13.65 -5.86 9.52
CA PHE A 93 13.06 -6.91 10.34
C PHE A 93 13.60 -8.30 9.95
N MET A 94 13.72 -8.58 8.64
CA MET A 94 14.22 -9.85 8.14
C MET A 94 15.71 -10.05 8.41
N LEU A 95 16.53 -9.00 8.28
CA LEU A 95 17.94 -9.04 8.64
C LEU A 95 18.15 -9.30 10.14
N ALA A 96 17.31 -8.71 10.99
CA ALA A 96 17.36 -8.91 12.43
C ALA A 96 16.82 -10.29 12.87
N ASN A 97 15.94 -10.91 12.07
CA ASN A 97 15.26 -12.16 12.42
C ASN A 97 15.37 -13.20 11.30
N PRO A 98 16.59 -13.71 10.98
CA PRO A 98 16.83 -14.59 9.83
C PRO A 98 16.12 -15.95 9.91
N ALA A 99 15.71 -16.38 11.12
CA ALA A 99 14.94 -17.61 11.33
C ALA A 99 13.43 -17.43 11.14
N SER A 100 12.95 -16.22 10.84
CA SER A 100 11.53 -15.94 10.65
C SER A 100 10.99 -16.69 9.43
N ARG A 101 9.88 -17.41 9.62
CA ARG A 101 9.19 -18.09 8.52
C ARG A 101 8.31 -17.12 7.76
N TRP A 102 8.41 -17.14 6.44
CA TRP A 102 7.63 -16.30 5.56
C TRP A 102 6.31 -17.00 5.25
N THR A 103 5.21 -16.35 5.58
CA THR A 103 3.88 -16.79 5.18
C THR A 103 3.65 -16.42 3.71
N PHE A 104 2.72 -17.12 3.05
CA PHE A 104 2.35 -16.78 1.69
C PHE A 104 1.78 -15.35 1.59
N GLY A 105 0.93 -14.95 2.55
CA GLY A 105 0.34 -13.61 2.59
C GLY A 105 1.41 -12.51 2.70
N PHE A 106 2.46 -12.75 3.48
CA PHE A 106 3.60 -11.84 3.59
C PHE A 106 4.40 -11.71 2.29
N ILE A 107 4.71 -12.84 1.63
CA ILE A 107 5.43 -12.81 0.34
C ILE A 107 4.58 -12.07 -0.70
N PHE A 108 3.29 -12.40 -0.78
CA PHE A 108 2.37 -11.79 -1.71
C PHE A 108 2.28 -10.27 -1.52
N SER A 109 2.09 -9.80 -0.28
CA SER A 109 2.01 -8.35 -0.01
C SER A 109 3.31 -7.63 -0.33
N LEU A 110 4.48 -8.21 -0.02
CA LEU A 110 5.77 -7.62 -0.36
C LEU A 110 5.95 -7.47 -1.87
N VAL A 111 5.59 -8.50 -2.65
CA VAL A 111 5.64 -8.45 -4.11
C VAL A 111 4.71 -7.37 -4.67
N VAL A 112 3.47 -7.30 -4.15
CA VAL A 112 2.52 -6.26 -4.54
C VAL A 112 3.08 -4.87 -4.26
N VAL A 113 3.60 -4.62 -3.06
CA VAL A 113 4.19 -3.32 -2.68
C VAL A 113 5.35 -2.93 -3.61
N VAL A 114 6.23 -3.87 -3.96
CA VAL A 114 7.34 -3.62 -4.89
C VAL A 114 6.82 -3.26 -6.29
N ILE A 115 5.84 -3.99 -6.81
CA ILE A 115 5.23 -3.70 -8.12
C ILE A 115 4.58 -2.32 -8.12
N LEU A 116 3.84 -1.98 -7.06
CA LEU A 116 3.18 -0.69 -6.94
C LEU A 116 4.20 0.45 -6.81
N ALA A 117 5.26 0.30 -6.01
CA ALA A 117 6.34 1.27 -5.89
C ALA A 117 6.98 1.58 -7.25
N ILE A 118 7.34 0.54 -8.03
CA ILE A 118 7.90 0.70 -9.37
C ILE A 118 6.91 1.42 -10.29
N THR A 119 5.64 1.02 -10.26
CA THR A 119 4.58 1.61 -11.08
C THR A 119 4.37 3.10 -10.74
N ARG A 120 4.37 3.46 -9.45
CA ARG A 120 4.26 4.84 -8.98
C ARG A 120 5.46 5.68 -9.39
N ILE A 121 6.69 5.18 -9.22
CA ILE A 121 7.91 5.87 -9.67
C ILE A 121 7.85 6.15 -11.17
N TYR A 122 7.51 5.13 -11.97
CA TYR A 122 7.37 5.27 -13.41
C TYR A 122 6.31 6.33 -13.76
N TRP A 123 5.11 6.23 -13.19
CA TRP A 123 4.00 7.14 -13.50
C TRP A 123 4.31 8.58 -13.09
N LEU A 124 4.81 8.80 -11.88
CA LEU A 124 5.15 10.13 -11.36
C LEU A 124 6.29 10.78 -12.17
N SER A 125 7.28 10.00 -12.59
CA SER A 125 8.37 10.48 -13.44
C SER A 125 7.84 10.95 -14.80
N GLN A 126 6.96 10.17 -15.43
CA GLN A 126 6.33 10.56 -16.70
C GLN A 126 5.42 11.78 -16.55
N TYR A 127 4.59 11.82 -15.50
CA TYR A 127 3.72 12.95 -15.20
C TYR A 127 4.50 14.26 -15.05
N ARG A 128 5.62 14.25 -14.31
CA ARG A 128 6.48 15.43 -14.13
C ARG A 128 7.17 15.89 -15.42
N ARG A 129 7.53 14.96 -16.32
CA ARG A 129 8.11 15.31 -17.63
C ARG A 129 7.09 15.97 -18.55
N GLN A 130 5.81 15.62 -18.43
CA GLN A 130 4.72 16.15 -19.24
C GLN A 130 4.13 17.46 -18.70
N SER A 131 4.41 17.80 -17.43
CA SER A 131 3.88 19.00 -16.76
C SER A 131 5.02 19.97 -16.35
N PRO A 132 5.77 20.57 -17.29
CA PRO A 132 6.90 21.44 -16.98
C PRO A 132 6.52 22.78 -16.32
N GLU A 133 5.24 23.18 -16.32
CA GLU A 133 4.79 24.52 -15.92
C GLU A 133 4.76 24.80 -14.40
N ASN A 134 5.17 23.84 -13.55
CA ASN A 134 5.22 24.01 -12.09
C ASN A 134 6.66 24.00 -11.53
N ARG A 135 7.65 24.44 -12.31
CA ARG A 135 9.01 24.70 -11.82
C ARG A 135 9.24 26.17 -11.53
#